data_AF-A0A7V1MXH5-F1
#
_entry.id   AF-A0A7V1MXH5-F1
#
_cell.length_a   1.000
_cell.length_b   1.000
_cell.length_c   1.000
_cell.angle_alpha   90.00
_cell.angle_beta   90.00
_cell.angle_gamma   90.00
#
_symmetry.space_group_name_H-M   'P 1'
#
loop_
_entity.id
_entity.type
_entity.pdbx_description
1 polymer ?
#
loop_
_entity_poly.entity_id
_entity_poly.type
_entity_poly.pdbx_seq_one_letter_code
_entity_poly.pdbx_strand_id
1 'polypeptide(L)'
;MDPAITQRLNLSFEEVLRPRAHDLATKFYDRLNEQLPQLQDMLPVDPNDRRQQLLSALTLAMTNVKTPECIVDPYQALITSDEMNWDLHDHLEKITETLVNVMSEIGGHMWTPQLDKDWTEAMTYTGIAPEAFFG
;
A
#
# COMPACT_ATOMS: atom_id res chain seq x y z
N MET A 1 7.91 13.67 -6.72
CA MET A 1 8.40 12.45 -7.39
C MET A 1 8.66 12.75 -8.87
N ASP A 2 9.63 12.10 -9.51
CA ASP A 2 9.92 12.29 -10.94
C ASP A 2 8.72 11.85 -11.81
N PRO A 3 8.27 12.64 -12.80
CA PRO A 3 7.17 12.28 -13.70
C PRO A 3 7.32 10.91 -14.37
N ALA A 4 8.55 10.48 -14.69
CA ALA A 4 8.83 9.17 -15.26
C ALA A 4 8.56 8.03 -14.28
N ILE A 5 8.78 8.24 -12.98
CA ILE A 5 8.43 7.29 -11.92
C ILE A 5 6.91 7.21 -11.82
N THR A 6 6.23 8.35 -11.71
CA THR A 6 4.76 8.41 -11.63
C THR A 6 4.08 7.72 -12.83
N GLN A 7 4.60 7.94 -14.04
CA GLN A 7 4.07 7.29 -15.24
C GLN A 7 4.25 5.77 -15.21
N ARG A 8 5.41 5.29 -14.77
CA ARG A 8 5.70 3.85 -14.69
C ARG A 8 4.86 3.15 -13.62
N LEU A 9 4.67 3.78 -12.46
CA LEU A 9 3.76 3.31 -11.42
C LEU A 9 2.33 3.21 -11.97
N ASN A 10 1.84 4.27 -12.63
CA ASN A 10 0.48 4.30 -13.18
C ASN A 10 0.25 3.24 -14.26
N LEU A 11 1.21 3.04 -15.17
CA LEU A 11 1.13 1.98 -16.17
C LEU A 11 1.13 0.59 -15.53
N SER A 12 2.01 0.33 -14.57
CA SER A 12 2.03 -0.97 -13.89
C SER A 12 0.74 -1.23 -13.10
N PHE A 13 0.15 -0.20 -12.49
CA PHE A 13 -1.12 -0.33 -11.79
C PHE A 13 -2.26 -0.69 -12.76
N GLU A 14 -2.44 0.09 -13.83
CA GLU A 14 -3.56 -0.10 -14.76
C GLU A 14 -3.46 -1.41 -15.55
N GLU A 15 -2.28 -1.76 -16.03
CA GLU A 15 -2.09 -2.89 -16.94
C GLU A 15 -1.87 -4.23 -16.22
N VAL A 16 -1.28 -4.21 -15.02
CA VAL A 16 -0.83 -5.43 -14.33
C VAL A 16 -1.64 -5.71 -13.08
N LEU A 17 -1.84 -4.71 -12.23
CA LEU A 17 -2.40 -4.93 -10.89
C LEU A 17 -3.93 -4.81 -10.88
N ARG A 18 -4.49 -3.79 -11.51
CA ARG A 18 -5.92 -3.50 -11.52
C ARG A 18 -6.77 -4.66 -12.09
N PRO A 19 -6.38 -5.34 -13.18
CA PRO A 19 -7.12 -6.51 -13.68
C PRO A 19 -7.12 -7.69 -12.70
N ARG A 20 -6.16 -7.75 -11.77
CA ARG A 20 -5.95 -8.81 -10.79
C ARG A 20 -6.17 -8.33 -9.36
N ALA A 21 -6.88 -7.22 -9.19
CA ALA A 21 -7.03 -6.56 -7.90
C ALA A 21 -7.68 -7.45 -6.83
N HIS A 22 -8.55 -8.37 -7.24
CA HIS A 22 -9.13 -9.34 -6.31
C HIS A 22 -8.08 -10.29 -5.75
N ASP A 23 -7.29 -10.93 -6.62
CA ASP A 23 -6.24 -11.87 -6.23
C ASP A 23 -5.14 -11.17 -5.42
N LEU A 24 -4.81 -9.93 -5.80
CA LEU A 24 -3.89 -9.06 -5.07
C LEU A 24 -4.37 -8.84 -3.63
N ALA A 25 -5.65 -8.46 -3.46
CA ALA A 25 -6.22 -8.22 -2.14
C ALA A 25 -6.24 -9.48 -1.29
N THR A 26 -6.73 -10.59 -1.83
CA THR A 26 -6.78 -11.86 -1.11
C THR A 26 -5.37 -12.28 -0.64
N LYS A 27 -4.39 -12.31 -1.54
CA LYS A 27 -3.00 -12.65 -1.18
C LYS A 27 -2.39 -11.70 -0.17
N PHE A 28 -2.66 -10.41 -0.28
CA PHE A 28 -2.14 -9.41 0.65
C PHE A 28 -2.66 -9.65 2.07
N TYR A 29 -3.97 -9.81 2.24
CA TYR A 29 -4.54 -10.06 3.57
C TYR A 29 -4.19 -11.44 4.12
N ASP A 30 -4.08 -12.46 3.28
CA ASP A 30 -3.59 -13.78 3.71
C ASP A 30 -2.16 -13.69 4.27
N ARG A 31 -1.25 -13.05 3.52
CA ARG A 31 0.14 -12.80 3.95
C ARG A 31 0.21 -11.94 5.21
N LEU A 32 -0.63 -10.90 5.30
CA LEU A 32 -0.66 -10.01 6.44
C LEU A 32 -1.12 -10.74 7.71
N ASN A 33 -2.15 -11.59 7.60
CA ASN A 33 -2.61 -12.41 8.70
C ASN A 33 -1.56 -13.42 9.16
N GLU A 34 -0.81 -14.02 8.23
CA GLU A 34 0.27 -14.96 8.55
C GLU A 34 1.44 -14.27 9.27
N GLN A 35 1.81 -13.06 8.84
CA GLN A 35 2.98 -12.35 9.35
C GLN A 35 2.69 -11.52 10.59
N LEU A 36 1.49 -10.97 10.70
CA LEU A 36 1.08 -10.03 11.75
C LEU A 36 -0.32 -10.42 12.28
N PRO A 37 -0.46 -11.59 12.92
CA PRO A 37 -1.75 -12.03 13.45
C PRO A 37 -2.34 -11.05 14.46
N GLN A 38 -1.51 -10.29 15.20
CA GLN A 38 -1.96 -9.25 16.13
C GLN A 38 -2.73 -8.10 15.45
N LEU A 39 -2.55 -7.88 14.14
CA LEU A 39 -3.29 -6.85 13.42
C LEU A 39 -4.76 -7.24 13.18
N GLN A 40 -5.13 -8.53 13.31
CA GLN A 40 -6.53 -8.93 13.17
C GLN A 40 -7.44 -8.27 14.21
N ASP A 41 -6.95 -8.10 15.43
CA ASP A 41 -7.70 -7.46 16.51
C ASP A 41 -7.83 -5.93 16.27
N MET A 42 -6.92 -5.35 15.48
CA MET A 42 -6.90 -3.92 15.14
C MET A 42 -7.63 -3.60 13.83
N LEU A 43 -7.83 -4.58 12.96
CA LEU A 43 -8.46 -4.44 11.63
C LEU A 43 -9.72 -5.30 11.52
N PRO A 44 -10.82 -4.93 12.21
CA PRO A 44 -12.06 -5.70 12.23
C PRO A 44 -12.86 -5.47 10.95
N VAL A 45 -12.35 -5.95 9.80
CA VAL A 45 -13.01 -5.76 8.51
C VAL A 45 -13.50 -7.09 7.94
N ASP A 46 -14.73 -7.13 7.44
CA ASP A 46 -15.33 -8.25 6.71
C ASP A 46 -14.50 -8.59 5.44
N PRO A 47 -14.29 -9.88 5.10
CA PRO A 47 -13.55 -10.28 3.90
C PRO A 47 -13.96 -9.60 2.59
N ASN A 48 -15.23 -9.24 2.41
CA ASN A 48 -15.70 -8.53 1.21
C ASN A 48 -15.33 -7.03 1.21
N ASP A 49 -15.32 -6.41 2.39
CA ASP A 49 -14.98 -4.99 2.57
C ASP A 49 -13.47 -4.75 2.43
N ARG A 50 -12.65 -5.74 2.82
CA ARG A 50 -11.17 -5.73 2.68
C ARG A 50 -10.71 -5.48 1.24
N ARG A 51 -11.40 -6.03 0.24
CA ARG A 51 -11.05 -5.83 -1.19
C ARG A 51 -11.27 -4.38 -1.63
N GLN A 52 -12.39 -3.78 -1.27
CA GLN A 52 -12.71 -2.41 -1.65
C GLN A 52 -11.81 -1.42 -0.93
N GLN A 53 -11.45 -1.71 0.32
CA GLN A 53 -10.48 -0.93 1.09
C GLN A 53 -9.11 -0.95 0.43
N LEU A 54 -8.54 -2.11 0.08
CA LEU A 54 -7.23 -2.15 -0.57
C LEU A 54 -7.22 -1.41 -1.92
N LEU A 55 -8.26 -1.60 -2.74
CA LEU A 55 -8.37 -0.87 -4.01
C LEU A 55 -8.47 0.64 -3.82
N SER A 56 -9.22 1.08 -2.81
CA SER A 56 -9.31 2.50 -2.46
C SER A 56 -7.97 3.01 -1.96
N ALA A 57 -7.25 2.22 -1.16
CA ALA A 57 -5.91 2.53 -0.65
C ALA A 57 -4.90 2.69 -1.79
N LEU A 58 -4.88 1.76 -2.74
CA LEU A 58 -3.99 1.79 -3.91
C LEU A 58 -4.33 2.95 -4.85
N THR A 59 -5.62 3.24 -5.04
CA THR A 59 -6.09 4.38 -5.85
C THR A 59 -5.70 5.70 -5.18
N LEU A 60 -5.83 5.77 -3.85
CA LEU A 60 -5.41 6.91 -3.06
C LEU A 60 -3.89 7.08 -3.12
N ALA A 61 -3.09 6.02 -2.93
CA ALA A 61 -1.65 6.07 -3.09
C ALA A 61 -1.25 6.59 -4.49
N MET A 62 -1.90 6.11 -5.56
CA MET A 62 -1.68 6.60 -6.92
C MET A 62 -2.10 8.06 -7.12
N THR A 63 -3.09 8.54 -6.36
CA THR A 63 -3.50 9.96 -6.35
C THR A 63 -2.48 10.80 -5.60
N ASN A 64 -2.01 10.32 -4.45
CA ASN A 64 -1.02 10.98 -3.61
C ASN A 64 0.34 11.08 -4.32
N VAL A 65 0.72 10.07 -5.11
CA VAL A 65 1.91 10.13 -5.96
C VAL A 65 1.83 11.24 -7.03
N LYS A 66 0.61 11.59 -7.47
CA LYS A 66 0.37 12.69 -8.43
C LYS A 66 0.33 14.07 -7.76
N THR A 67 -0.04 14.14 -6.49
CA THR A 67 -0.11 15.37 -5.67
C THR A 67 0.59 15.18 -4.32
N PRO A 68 1.90 14.90 -4.30
CA PRO A 68 2.61 14.52 -3.08
C PRO A 68 2.63 15.66 -2.04
N GLU A 69 2.70 16.91 -2.47
CA GLU A 69 2.72 18.10 -1.61
C GLU A 69 1.48 18.24 -0.70
N CYS A 70 0.34 17.62 -1.05
CA CYS A 70 -0.88 17.72 -0.27
C CYS A 70 -0.96 16.71 0.88
N ILE A 71 -0.16 15.63 0.84
CA ILE A 71 -0.34 14.48 1.73
C ILE A 71 0.97 14.02 2.37
N VAL A 72 2.13 14.22 1.72
CA VAL A 72 3.42 13.83 2.31
C VAL A 72 3.66 14.55 3.63
N ASP A 73 3.45 15.87 3.71
CA ASP A 73 3.69 16.62 4.95
C ASP A 73 2.72 16.21 6.09
N PRO A 74 1.39 16.12 5.87
CA PRO A 74 0.47 15.58 6.87
C PRO A 74 0.77 14.13 7.28
N TYR A 75 1.11 13.26 6.33
CA TYR A 75 1.41 11.85 6.61
C TYR A 75 2.70 11.71 7.40
N GLN A 76 3.77 12.44 7.02
CA GLN A 76 5.01 12.48 7.77
C GLN A 76 4.81 13.05 9.17
N ALA A 77 3.99 14.09 9.33
CA ALA A 77 3.62 14.63 10.63
C ALA A 77 2.83 13.61 11.48
N LEU A 78 1.94 12.82 10.87
CA LEU A 78 1.19 11.77 11.56
C LEU A 78 2.11 10.65 12.04
N ILE A 79 2.99 10.12 11.17
CA ILE A 79 3.87 9.00 11.54
C ILE A 79 5.00 9.39 12.50
N THR A 80 5.30 10.69 12.62
CA THR A 80 6.27 11.22 13.58
C THR A 80 5.64 11.83 14.82
N SER A 81 4.30 11.87 14.89
CA SER A 81 3.55 12.32 16.06
C SER A 81 3.47 11.22 17.12
N ASP A 82 3.63 11.59 18.38
CA ASP A 82 3.41 10.72 19.54
C ASP A 82 1.94 10.25 19.69
N GLU A 83 1.01 10.84 18.91
CA GLU A 83 -0.40 10.43 18.86
C GLU A 83 -0.62 9.17 18.01
N MET A 84 0.32 8.81 17.13
CA MET A 84 0.22 7.56 16.39
C MET A 84 0.53 6.39 17.33
N ASN A 85 -0.36 5.39 17.34
CA ASN A 85 -0.17 4.20 18.14
C ASN A 85 1.14 3.51 17.70
N TRP A 86 2.14 3.48 18.59
CA TRP A 86 3.51 3.03 18.28
C TRP A 86 3.54 1.61 17.69
N ASP A 87 2.63 0.73 18.11
CA ASP A 87 2.48 -0.62 17.57
C ASP A 87 2.18 -0.63 16.06
N LEU A 88 1.46 0.36 15.55
CA LEU A 88 1.15 0.45 14.13
C LEU A 88 2.35 1.00 13.33
N HIS A 89 3.09 1.96 13.88
CA HIS A 89 4.33 2.49 13.28
C HIS A 89 5.32 1.37 12.99
N ASP A 90 5.54 0.49 13.98
CA ASP A 90 6.43 -0.67 13.90
C ASP A 90 5.97 -1.69 12.85
N HIS A 91 4.73 -1.60 12.39
CA HIS A 91 4.15 -2.49 11.38
C HIS A 91 4.04 -1.85 9.99
N LEU A 92 4.14 -0.52 9.85
CA LEU A 92 4.00 0.17 8.55
C LEU A 92 5.03 -0.29 7.52
N GLU A 93 6.29 -0.45 7.93
CA GLU A 93 7.35 -1.00 7.06
C GLU A 93 6.98 -2.42 6.61
N LYS A 94 6.57 -3.27 7.55
CA LYS A 94 6.20 -4.67 7.27
C LYS A 94 4.97 -4.81 6.38
N ILE A 95 3.97 -3.96 6.57
CA ILE A 95 2.77 -3.88 5.74
C ILE A 95 3.15 -3.47 4.32
N THR A 96 4.01 -2.45 4.18
CA THR A 96 4.50 -1.95 2.89
C THR A 96 5.30 -3.03 2.15
N GLU A 97 6.26 -3.67 2.84
CA GLU A 97 7.01 -4.82 2.31
C GLU A 97 6.08 -5.92 1.83
N THR A 98 5.07 -6.28 2.63
CA THR A 98 4.12 -7.34 2.30
C THR A 98 3.31 -6.99 1.06
N LEU A 99 2.83 -5.75 0.95
CA LEU A 99 2.08 -5.29 -0.21
C LEU A 99 2.93 -5.35 -1.48
N VAL A 100 4.14 -4.78 -1.46
CA VAL A 100 5.03 -4.75 -2.63
C VAL A 100 5.42 -6.17 -3.05
N ASN A 101 5.71 -7.07 -2.10
CA ASN A 101 5.97 -8.47 -2.39
C ASN A 101 4.79 -9.15 -3.10
N VAL A 102 3.56 -8.89 -2.65
CA VAL A 102 2.36 -9.46 -3.28
C VAL A 102 2.11 -8.84 -4.67
N MET A 103 2.37 -7.54 -4.86
CA MET A 103 2.32 -6.91 -6.18
C MET A 103 3.34 -7.51 -7.14
N SER A 104 4.55 -7.81 -6.65
CA SER A 104 5.61 -8.49 -7.40
C SER A 104 5.19 -9.90 -7.84
N GLU A 105 4.61 -10.70 -6.94
CA GLU A 105 4.05 -12.01 -7.28
C GLU A 105 2.95 -11.92 -8.35
N ILE A 106 2.02 -10.96 -8.20
CA ILE A 106 0.94 -10.75 -9.16
C ILE A 106 1.48 -10.28 -10.51
N GLY A 107 2.51 -9.44 -10.52
CA GLY A 107 3.11 -8.92 -11.74
C GLY A 107 3.98 -9.92 -12.49
N GLY A 108 4.57 -10.88 -11.79
CA GLY A 108 5.39 -11.94 -12.37
C GLY A 108 6.44 -11.37 -13.31
N HIS A 109 6.51 -11.88 -14.55
CA HIS A 109 7.47 -11.42 -15.56
C HIS A 109 7.37 -9.93 -15.97
N MET A 110 6.24 -9.27 -15.73
CA MET A 110 6.07 -7.84 -16.00
C MET A 110 6.59 -6.99 -14.85
N TRP A 111 6.82 -7.59 -13.67
CA TRP A 111 7.41 -6.92 -12.52
C TRP A 111 8.92 -6.89 -12.66
N THR A 112 9.49 -5.70 -12.60
CA THR A 112 10.94 -5.49 -12.76
C THR A 112 11.55 -5.02 -11.44
N PRO A 113 12.86 -5.20 -11.21
CA PRO A 113 13.53 -4.66 -10.03
C PRO A 113 13.37 -3.14 -9.89
N GLN A 114 13.22 -2.42 -11.00
CA GLN A 114 12.93 -0.99 -10.97
C GLN A 114 11.53 -0.71 -10.42
N LEU A 115 10.51 -1.43 -10.89
CA LEU A 115 9.14 -1.30 -10.39
C LEU A 115 9.06 -1.58 -8.89
N ASP A 116 9.76 -2.60 -8.42
CA ASP A 116 9.83 -2.96 -7.00
C ASP A 116 10.34 -1.80 -6.15
N LYS A 117 11.46 -1.19 -6.59
CA LYS A 117 12.04 -0.02 -5.94
C LYS A 117 11.08 1.18 -5.95
N ASP A 118 10.46 1.47 -7.09
CA ASP A 118 9.58 2.64 -7.22
C ASP A 118 8.31 2.51 -6.38
N TRP A 119 7.72 1.32 -6.32
CA TRP A 119 6.53 1.06 -5.51
C TRP A 119 6.86 1.11 -4.02
N THR A 120 8.00 0.56 -3.62
CA THR A 120 8.50 0.68 -2.24
C THR A 120 8.71 2.15 -1.88
N GLU A 121 9.40 2.91 -2.73
CA GLU A 121 9.62 4.34 -2.50
C GLU A 121 8.29 5.09 -2.42
N ALA A 122 7.39 4.90 -3.38
CA ALA A 122 6.08 5.54 -3.39
C ALA A 122 5.29 5.26 -2.11
N MET A 123 5.18 3.99 -1.69
CA MET A 123 4.42 3.61 -0.50
C MET A 123 5.05 4.11 0.79
N THR A 124 6.38 4.12 0.89
CA THR A 124 7.08 4.68 2.05
C THR A 124 6.90 6.19 2.15
N TYR A 125 6.91 6.90 1.01
CA TYR A 125 6.80 8.37 0.99
C TYR A 125 5.37 8.90 1.11
N THR A 126 4.38 8.25 0.48
CA THR A 126 2.98 8.69 0.51
C THR A 126 2.14 7.96 1.55
N GLY A 127 2.67 6.89 2.12
CA GLY A 127 1.93 5.96 2.95
C GLY A 127 0.95 5.10 2.17
N ILE A 128 0.59 3.96 2.75
CA ILE A 128 -0.80 3.50 2.66
C ILE A 128 -1.53 4.29 3.73
N ALA A 129 -2.44 5.18 3.33
CA ALA A 129 -3.19 6.01 4.26
C ALA A 129 -3.79 5.13 5.37
N PRO A 130 -3.49 5.38 6.67
CA PRO A 130 -4.02 4.57 7.76
C PRO A 130 -5.55 4.52 7.72
N GLU A 131 -6.20 5.60 7.26
CA GLU A 131 -7.66 5.65 7.08
C GLU A 131 -8.18 4.58 6.11
N ALA A 132 -7.35 4.08 5.19
CA ALA A 132 -7.73 2.99 4.30
C ALA A 132 -7.86 1.64 5.02
N PHE A 133 -7.33 1.53 6.25
CA PHE A 133 -7.40 0.35 7.10
C PHE A 133 -8.38 0.51 8.27
N PHE A 134 -8.70 1.76 8.68
CA PHE A 134 -9.54 2.07 9.83
C PHE A 134 -10.92 2.67 9.48
N GLY A 135 -11.43 2.37 8.29
CA GLY A 135 -12.79 2.75 7.86
C GLY A 135 -13.87 1.84 8.43
#